data_AF-A0A7C5HD97-F1
#
_entry.id   AF-A0A7C5HD97-F1
#
_cell.length_a   1.000
_cell.length_b   1.000
_cell.length_c   1.000
_cell.angle_alpha   90.00
_cell.angle_beta   90.00
_cell.angle_gamma   90.00
#
_symmetry.space_group_name_H-M   'P 1'
#
loop_
_entity.id
_entity.type
_entity.pdbx_description
1 polymer ?
#
loop_
_entity_poly.entity_id
_entity_poly.type
_entity_poly.pdbx_seq_one_letter_code
_entity_poly.pdbx_strand_id
1 'polypeptide(L)'
;LVTGNFEGSGRHKLKLPDLDRYFPFGAFADDAIDRNELPRIALERARRMTGTNYSPARIVIIGDTEHDIRCARTIDARSIAVATGNFTMEELARHNPDALFRNFAKTNEVLTEIVTPQHS
;
A
#
# COMPACT_ATOMS: atom_id res chain seq x y z
N LEU A 1 -4.37 6.13 0.47
CA LEU A 1 -2.92 6.37 0.44
C LEU A 1 -2.33 6.06 1.81
N VAL A 2 -1.34 5.19 1.93
CA VAL A 2 -0.60 4.99 3.19
C VAL A 2 0.83 5.42 2.94
N THR A 3 1.32 6.43 3.65
CA THR A 3 2.63 7.02 3.33
C THR A 3 3.30 7.62 4.57
N GLY A 4 4.63 7.59 4.59
CA GLY A 4 5.43 8.30 5.60
C GLY A 4 5.61 9.79 5.33
N ASN A 5 4.95 10.36 4.31
CA ASN A 5 4.90 11.81 4.14
C ASN A 5 3.81 12.41 5.05
N PHE A 6 4.00 13.64 5.50
CA PHE A 6 2.91 14.46 6.01
C PHE A 6 1.84 14.66 4.93
N GLU A 7 0.57 14.77 5.30
CA GLU A 7 -0.57 14.80 4.39
C GLU A 7 -0.43 15.97 3.39
N GLY A 8 -0.08 17.16 3.89
CA GLY A 8 0.11 18.33 3.03
C GLY A 8 1.14 18.09 1.93
N SER A 9 2.31 17.56 2.27
CA SER A 9 3.40 17.32 1.31
C SER A 9 3.14 16.10 0.44
N GLY A 10 2.59 15.02 1.00
CA GLY A 10 2.20 13.82 0.28
C GLY A 10 1.14 14.10 -0.79
N ARG A 11 0.08 14.84 -0.44
CA ARG A 11 -0.94 15.26 -1.40
C ARG A 11 -0.40 16.25 -2.41
N HIS A 12 0.46 17.19 -2.01
CA HIS A 12 1.07 18.13 -2.95
C HIS A 12 1.87 17.41 -4.05
N LYS A 13 2.66 16.38 -3.69
CA LYS A 13 3.37 15.53 -4.67
C LYS A 13 2.43 14.85 -5.66
N LEU A 14 1.23 14.47 -5.25
CA LEU A 14 0.21 13.84 -6.11
C LEU A 14 -0.62 14.83 -6.91
N LYS A 15 -0.75 16.08 -6.47
CA LYS A 15 -1.45 17.14 -7.21
C LYS A 15 -0.69 17.55 -8.48
N LEU A 16 0.64 17.61 -8.42
CA LEU A 16 1.48 17.98 -9.56
C LEU A 16 1.25 17.09 -10.81
N PRO A 17 1.20 15.74 -10.69
CA PRO A 17 0.85 14.85 -11.79
C PRO A 17 -0.66 14.53 -11.88
N ASP A 18 -1.54 15.27 -11.18
CA ASP A 18 -3.00 15.08 -11.24
C ASP A 18 -3.50 13.68 -10.79
N LEU A 19 -2.82 13.13 -9.77
CA LEU A 19 -3.13 11.82 -9.18
C LEU A 19 -3.88 11.89 -7.84
N ASP A 20 -3.89 13.05 -7.16
CA ASP A 20 -4.48 13.21 -5.81
C ASP A 20 -5.97 12.81 -5.78
N ARG A 21 -6.71 13.08 -6.88
CA ARG A 21 -8.13 12.73 -7.02
C ARG A 21 -8.45 11.24 -6.87
N TYR A 22 -7.48 10.35 -7.10
CA TYR A 22 -7.68 8.91 -6.99
C TYR A 22 -7.60 8.41 -5.54
N PHE A 23 -7.17 9.26 -4.60
CA PHE A 23 -6.95 8.90 -3.20
C PHE A 23 -7.88 9.70 -2.26
N PRO A 24 -9.16 9.28 -2.13
CA PRO A 24 -10.14 10.00 -1.31
C PRO A 24 -9.81 9.99 0.19
N PHE A 25 -9.01 9.03 0.65
CA PHE A 25 -8.53 8.97 2.02
C PHE A 25 -7.12 8.35 2.10
N GLY A 26 -6.50 8.49 3.27
CA GLY A 26 -5.22 7.88 3.56
C GLY A 26 -4.88 7.87 5.05
N ALA A 27 -3.68 7.37 5.36
CA ALA A 27 -3.00 7.54 6.63
C ALA A 27 -1.59 8.06 6.36
N PHE A 28 -1.19 9.08 7.10
CA PHE A 28 -0.03 9.93 6.84
C PHE A 28 0.85 10.06 8.10
N ALA A 29 2.04 10.63 7.96
CA ALA A 29 2.93 10.85 9.11
C ALA A 29 2.34 11.76 10.20
N ASP A 30 1.31 12.56 9.89
CA ASP A 30 0.56 13.36 10.87
C ASP A 30 -0.25 12.48 11.84
N ASP A 31 -0.58 11.25 11.44
CA ASP A 31 -1.50 10.38 12.17
C ASP A 31 -0.81 9.52 13.24
N ALA A 32 0.47 9.18 13.04
CA ALA A 32 1.25 8.37 13.98
C ALA A 32 2.75 8.58 13.80
N ILE A 33 3.49 8.50 14.91
CA ILE A 33 4.96 8.51 14.90
C ILE A 33 5.50 7.16 14.37
N ASP A 34 4.87 6.05 14.77
CA ASP A 34 5.21 4.72 14.25
C ASP A 34 4.44 4.44 12.95
N ARG A 35 5.18 4.24 11.86
CA ARG A 35 4.64 3.93 10.53
C ARG A 35 3.83 2.62 10.53
N ASN A 36 4.11 1.70 11.46
CA ASN A 36 3.37 0.44 11.58
C ASN A 36 1.94 0.62 12.09
N GLU A 37 1.59 1.80 12.61
CA GLU A 37 0.22 2.11 13.05
C GLU A 37 -0.66 2.61 11.89
N LEU A 38 -0.05 3.18 10.84
CA LEU A 38 -0.77 3.79 9.72
C LEU A 38 -1.73 2.82 8.98
N PRO A 39 -1.40 1.52 8.76
CA PRO A 39 -2.34 0.58 8.16
C PRO A 39 -3.64 0.43 8.93
N ARG A 40 -3.56 0.39 10.26
CA ARG A 40 -4.74 0.24 11.12
C ARG A 40 -5.63 1.47 11.03
N ILE A 41 -5.02 2.66 11.03
CA ILE A 41 -5.73 3.95 10.86
C ILE A 41 -6.40 4.01 9.48
N ALA A 42 -5.68 3.65 8.42
CA ALA A 42 -6.23 3.61 7.07
C ALA A 42 -7.39 2.62 6.94
N LEU A 43 -7.27 1.44 7.55
CA LEU A 43 -8.33 0.43 7.57
C LEU A 43 -9.56 0.91 8.33
N GLU A 44 -9.39 1.56 9.48
CA GLU A 44 -10.51 2.13 10.23
C GLU A 44 -11.21 3.23 9.44
N ARG A 45 -10.46 4.13 8.79
CA ARG A 45 -11.02 5.17 7.90
C ARG A 45 -11.80 4.54 6.75
N ALA A 46 -11.26 3.51 6.11
CA ALA A 46 -11.96 2.77 5.06
C ALA A 46 -13.28 2.18 5.57
N ARG A 47 -13.27 1.50 6.74
CA ARG A 47 -14.46 0.93 7.38
C ARG A 47 -15.52 2.00 7.65
N ARG A 48 -15.14 3.16 8.19
CA ARG A 48 -16.07 4.27 8.47
C ARG A 48 -16.67 4.85 7.20
N MET A 49 -15.90 4.95 6.11
CA MET A 49 -16.37 5.51 4.85
C MET A 49 -17.31 4.56 4.09
N THR A 50 -17.07 3.25 4.14
CA THR A 50 -17.81 2.27 3.31
C THR A 50 -18.79 1.41 4.10
N GLY A 51 -18.76 1.47 5.43
CA GLY A 51 -19.52 0.56 6.31
C GLY A 51 -19.08 -0.92 6.21
N THR A 52 -17.99 -1.21 5.49
CA THR A 52 -17.56 -2.58 5.19
C THR A 52 -16.44 -3.01 6.12
N ASN A 53 -16.57 -4.19 6.74
CA ASN A 53 -15.47 -4.82 7.44
C ASN A 53 -14.62 -5.66 6.49
N TYR A 54 -13.47 -5.12 6.08
CA TYR A 54 -12.54 -5.83 5.20
C TYR A 54 -11.78 -6.93 5.96
N SER A 55 -11.81 -8.16 5.45
CA SER A 55 -10.93 -9.24 5.90
C SER A 55 -9.50 -8.98 5.40
N PRO A 56 -8.47 -9.51 6.09
CA PRO A 56 -7.07 -9.28 5.70
C PRO A 56 -6.76 -9.65 4.24
N ALA A 57 -7.32 -10.77 3.74
CA ALA A 57 -7.17 -11.22 2.35
C ALA A 57 -7.77 -10.26 1.29
N ARG A 58 -8.61 -9.31 1.69
CA ARG A 58 -9.19 -8.26 0.84
C ARG A 58 -8.45 -6.92 0.94
N ILE A 59 -7.37 -6.87 1.71
CA ILE A 59 -6.56 -5.67 1.88
C ILE A 59 -5.23 -5.91 1.17
N VAL A 60 -4.83 -4.95 0.33
CA VAL A 60 -3.57 -4.99 -0.41
C VAL A 60 -2.79 -3.72 -0.09
N ILE A 61 -1.54 -3.88 0.36
CA ILE A 61 -0.57 -2.80 0.49
C ILE A 61 0.45 -2.93 -0.64
N ILE A 62 0.66 -1.82 -1.34
CA ILE A 62 1.54 -1.73 -2.50
C ILE A 62 2.65 -0.73 -2.19
N GLY A 63 3.91 -1.10 -2.42
CA GLY A 63 5.05 -0.22 -2.19
C GLY A 63 6.37 -0.78 -2.74
N ASP A 64 7.43 0.02 -2.63
CA ASP A 64 8.75 -0.23 -3.24
C ASP A 64 9.86 -0.47 -2.21
N THR A 65 9.50 -0.58 -0.93
CA THR A 65 10.46 -0.78 0.17
C THR A 65 10.12 -1.95 1.06
N GLU A 66 11.10 -2.44 1.83
CA GLU A 66 10.87 -3.44 2.88
C GLU A 66 9.86 -2.98 3.95
N HIS A 67 9.74 -1.67 4.14
CA HIS A 67 8.81 -1.11 5.11
C HIS A 67 7.38 -1.35 4.67
N ASP A 68 7.07 -1.27 3.37
CA ASP A 68 5.71 -1.47 2.87
C ASP A 68 5.28 -2.94 3.00
N ILE A 69 6.21 -3.88 2.78
CA ILE A 69 5.99 -5.31 3.00
C ILE A 69 5.72 -5.59 4.49
N ARG A 70 6.53 -5.01 5.38
CA ARG A 70 6.36 -5.15 6.84
C ARG A 70 5.05 -4.51 7.31
N CYS A 71 4.71 -3.36 6.76
CA CYS A 71 3.49 -2.60 7.02
C CYS A 71 2.25 -3.45 6.73
N ALA A 72 2.23 -4.19 5.60
CA ALA A 72 1.14 -5.12 5.27
C ALA A 72 0.90 -6.19 6.34
N ARG A 73 1.99 -6.77 6.85
CA ARG A 73 1.95 -7.84 7.87
C ARG A 73 1.36 -7.41 9.20
N THR A 74 1.41 -6.11 9.54
CA THR A 74 0.84 -5.61 10.81
C THR A 74 -0.67 -5.78 10.93
N ILE A 75 -1.33 -6.01 9.78
CA ILE A 75 -2.77 -6.23 9.65
C ILE A 75 -3.09 -7.49 8.83
N ASP A 76 -2.12 -8.40 8.67
CA ASP A 76 -2.21 -9.61 7.84
C ASP A 76 -2.69 -9.36 6.40
N ALA A 77 -2.44 -8.15 5.88
CA ALA A 77 -2.80 -7.78 4.51
C ALA A 77 -1.82 -8.39 3.52
N ARG A 78 -2.27 -8.53 2.27
CA ARG A 78 -1.40 -8.89 1.15
C ARG A 78 -0.45 -7.74 0.82
N SER A 79 0.78 -8.09 0.51
CA SER A 79 1.86 -7.21 0.12
C SER A 79 2.22 -7.42 -1.35
N ILE A 80 2.12 -6.35 -2.14
CA ILE A 80 2.62 -6.33 -3.52
C ILE A 80 3.79 -5.36 -3.58
N ALA A 81 4.99 -5.89 -3.76
CA ALA A 81 6.20 -5.11 -3.87
C ALA A 81 6.50 -4.74 -5.33
N VAL A 82 7.05 -3.53 -5.57
CA VAL A 82 7.46 -3.07 -6.89
C VAL A 82 8.87 -2.47 -6.89
N ALA A 83 9.77 -3.04 -7.68
CA ALA A 83 11.18 -2.64 -7.72
C ALA A 83 11.45 -1.41 -8.62
N THR A 84 10.67 -0.34 -8.43
CA THR A 84 10.88 0.96 -9.10
C THR A 84 11.58 1.99 -8.24
N GLY A 85 11.78 1.69 -6.95
CA GLY A 85 12.49 2.53 -5.99
C GLY A 85 13.99 2.25 -5.95
N ASN A 86 14.57 2.40 -4.75
CA ASN A 86 15.99 2.17 -4.51
C ASN A 86 16.35 0.69 -4.25
N PHE A 87 15.37 -0.17 -4.02
CA PHE A 87 15.58 -1.58 -3.74
C PHE A 87 15.41 -2.44 -4.99
N THR A 88 16.30 -3.41 -5.19
CA THR A 88 16.20 -4.36 -6.30
C THR A 88 15.13 -5.43 -6.06
N MET A 89 14.78 -6.17 -7.11
CA MET A 89 13.89 -7.33 -7.02
C MET A 89 14.42 -8.36 -6.01
N GLU A 90 15.72 -8.64 -6.04
CA GLU A 90 16.37 -9.60 -5.16
C GLU A 90 16.35 -9.14 -3.70
N GLU A 91 16.52 -7.84 -3.45
CA GLU A 91 16.44 -7.27 -2.10
C GLU A 91 15.01 -7.37 -1.55
N LEU A 92 14.01 -6.96 -2.34
CA LEU A 92 12.61 -7.05 -1.94
C LEU A 92 12.15 -8.51 -1.76
N ALA A 93 12.63 -9.43 -2.59
CA ALA A 93 12.29 -10.85 -2.50
C ALA A 93 12.70 -11.49 -1.16
N ARG A 94 13.81 -11.05 -0.54
CA ARG A 94 14.25 -11.54 0.79
C ARG A 94 13.24 -11.23 1.90
N HIS A 95 12.38 -10.25 1.68
CA HIS A 95 11.31 -9.90 2.60
C HIS A 95 10.03 -10.69 2.34
N ASN A 96 9.99 -11.65 1.40
CA ASN A 96 8.85 -12.51 1.09
C ASN A 96 7.52 -11.76 0.87
N PRO A 97 7.42 -10.84 -0.11
CA PRO A 97 6.14 -10.25 -0.49
C PRO A 97 5.23 -11.30 -1.16
N ASP A 98 3.92 -11.10 -1.11
CA ASP A 98 2.94 -12.01 -1.74
C ASP A 98 3.01 -11.94 -3.28
N ALA A 99 3.32 -10.77 -3.81
CA ALA A 99 3.69 -10.60 -5.22
C ALA A 99 4.81 -9.57 -5.37
N LEU A 100 5.62 -9.74 -6.42
CA LEU A 100 6.77 -8.88 -6.69
C LEU A 100 6.82 -8.53 -8.19
N PHE A 101 6.81 -7.24 -8.49
CA PHE A 101 6.85 -6.72 -9.86
C PHE A 101 8.09 -5.85 -10.08
N ARG A 102 8.62 -5.87 -11.30
CA ARG A 102 9.68 -4.93 -11.69
C ARG A 102 9.16 -3.50 -11.85
N ASN A 103 7.96 -3.36 -12.40
CA ASN A 103 7.22 -2.11 -12.61
C ASN A 103 5.77 -2.45 -12.97
N PHE A 104 4.92 -1.43 -13.15
CA PHE A 104 3.51 -1.60 -13.50
C PHE A 104 3.19 -1.38 -14.99
N ALA A 105 4.16 -1.58 -15.89
CA ALA A 105 3.93 -1.40 -17.33
C ALA A 105 2.87 -2.36 -17.89
N LYS A 106 2.72 -3.55 -17.29
CA LYS A 106 1.73 -4.56 -17.68
C LYS A 106 0.47 -4.47 -16.83
N THR A 107 -0.35 -3.45 -17.09
CA THR A 107 -1.51 -3.08 -16.26
C THR A 107 -2.47 -4.24 -15.97
N ASN A 108 -2.79 -5.09 -16.97
CA ASN A 108 -3.72 -6.21 -16.77
C ASN A 108 -3.18 -7.29 -15.82
N GLU A 109 -1.87 -7.56 -15.87
CA GLU A 109 -1.25 -8.53 -14.96
C GLU A 109 -1.29 -8.00 -13.52
N VAL A 110 -0.93 -6.73 -13.32
CA VAL A 110 -0.96 -6.06 -12.01
C VAL A 110 -2.39 -5.99 -11.45
N LEU A 111 -3.35 -5.62 -12.29
CA LEU A 111 -4.75 -5.52 -11.88
C LEU A 111 -5.30 -6.89 -11.47
N THR A 112 -5.01 -7.93 -12.24
CA THR A 112 -5.41 -9.31 -11.93
C THR A 112 -4.87 -9.73 -10.57
N GLU A 113 -3.59 -9.44 -10.29
CA GLU A 113 -2.97 -9.75 -9.00
C GLU A 113 -3.66 -9.01 -7.84
N ILE A 114 -3.98 -7.72 -8.02
CA ILE A 114 -4.63 -6.90 -6.99
C ILE A 114 -6.05 -7.41 -6.67
N VAL A 115 -6.84 -7.77 -7.69
CA VAL A 115 -8.28 -8.08 -7.49
C VAL A 115 -8.56 -9.55 -7.21
N THR A 116 -7.65 -10.47 -7.55
CA THR A 116 -7.83 -11.90 -7.33
C THR A 116 -7.57 -12.21 -5.85
N PRO A 117 -8.56 -12.67 -5.07
CA PRO A 117 -8.32 -13.09 -3.69
C PRO A 117 -7.41 -14.33 -3.70
N GLN A 118 -6.31 -14.31 -2.96
CA GLN A 118 -5.56 -15.53 -2.72
C GLN A 118 -6.24 -16.30 -1.59
N HIS A 119 -6.71 -17.52 -1.89
CA HIS A 119 -7.25 -18.43 -0.89
C HIS A 119 -6.07 -19.10 -0.17
N SER A 120 -5.99 -18.90 1.15
CA SER A 120 -5.22 -19.79 2.05
C SER A 120 -6.10 -20.93 2.51
#